data_AF-A0A2V5TGS2-F1
#
_entry.id   AF-A0A2V5TGS2-F1
#
_cell.length_a   1.000
_cell.length_b   1.000
_cell.length_c   1.000
_cell.angle_alpha   90.00
_cell.angle_beta   90.00
_cell.angle_gamma   90.00
#
_symmetry.space_group_name_H-M   'P 1'
#
loop_
_entity.id
_entity.type
_entity.pdbx_description
1 polymer ?
#
loop_
_entity_poly.entity_id
_entity_poly.type
_entity_poly.pdbx_seq_one_letter_code
_entity_poly.pdbx_strand_id
1 'polypeptide(L)'
;MEIIADAQALDRGDANAKYELSVATFRKPDAVIFKQRQTSTVSAWVCQECGYVELYADSPASLNYLNDDSPNTAAPPDFFERPRSKHEREIANTGDRGVRLTSRRKLD
;
A
#
# COMPACT_ATOMS: atom_id res chain seq x y z
N MET A 1 -18.33 8.59 -16.03
CA MET A 1 -17.61 7.78 -15.03
C MET A 1 -18.33 7.85 -13.70
N GLU A 2 -19.26 6.92 -13.52
CA GLU A 2 -20.02 6.72 -12.29
C GLU A 2 -19.34 5.62 -11.44
N ILE A 3 -19.22 5.87 -10.13
CA ILE A 3 -18.56 4.98 -9.17
C ILE A 3 -19.58 4.54 -8.13
N ILE A 4 -19.66 3.22 -7.92
CA ILE A 4 -20.34 2.64 -6.77
C ILE A 4 -19.32 2.59 -5.64
N ALA A 5 -19.40 3.55 -4.72
CA ALA A 5 -18.52 3.66 -3.57
C ALA A 5 -19.00 2.76 -2.42
N ASP A 6 -18.08 2.44 -1.52
CA ASP A 6 -18.32 1.76 -0.24
C ASP A 6 -19.07 0.43 -0.38
N ALA A 7 -18.86 -0.27 -1.50
CA ALA A 7 -19.40 -1.61 -1.69
C ALA A 7 -18.68 -2.59 -0.75
N GLN A 8 -19.45 -3.45 -0.08
CA GLN A 8 -18.88 -4.50 0.77
C GLN A 8 -18.23 -5.58 -0.10
N ALA A 9 -16.93 -5.78 0.07
CA ALA A 9 -16.22 -6.89 -0.56
C ALA A 9 -16.44 -8.17 0.25
N LEU A 10 -16.97 -9.22 -0.38
CA LEU A 10 -17.28 -10.48 0.28
C LEU A 10 -16.36 -11.58 -0.23
N ASP A 11 -15.77 -12.33 0.70
CA ASP A 11 -15.06 -13.58 0.45
C ASP A 11 -15.97 -14.78 0.76
N ARG A 12 -15.78 -15.89 0.04
CA ARG A 12 -16.51 -17.14 0.27
C ARG A 12 -15.57 -18.15 0.91
N GLY A 13 -15.87 -18.53 2.14
CA GLY A 13 -15.16 -19.60 2.83
C GLY A 13 -15.88 -20.94 2.73
N ASP A 14 -15.43 -21.88 3.57
CA ASP A 14 -15.96 -23.24 3.63
C ASP A 14 -17.48 -23.25 3.88
N ALA A 15 -18.14 -24.29 3.36
CA ALA A 15 -19.59 -24.48 3.48
C ALA A 15 -20.46 -23.32 2.96
N ASN A 16 -19.97 -22.54 1.99
CA ASN A 16 -20.63 -21.34 1.46
C ASN A 16 -20.84 -20.22 2.48
N ALA A 17 -20.08 -20.22 3.57
CA ALA A 17 -20.09 -19.11 4.51
C ALA A 17 -19.55 -17.85 3.81
N LYS A 18 -20.27 -16.73 4.00
CA LYS A 18 -19.86 -15.42 3.49
C LYS A 18 -19.11 -14.69 4.59
N TYR A 19 -17.91 -14.23 4.30
CA TYR A 19 -17.10 -13.41 5.18
C TYR A 19 -16.80 -12.08 4.51
N GLU A 20 -16.51 -11.05 5.30
CA GLU A 20 -15.97 -9.81 4.75
C GLU A 20 -14.54 -10.07 4.27
N LEU A 21 -14.24 -9.59 3.06
CA LEU A 21 -12.89 -9.63 2.54
C LEU A 21 -12.00 -8.76 3.45
N SER A 22 -10.84 -9.29 3.81
CA SER A 22 -9.90 -8.62 4.71
C SER A 22 -8.50 -8.64 4.13
N VAL A 23 -7.73 -7.59 4.40
CA VAL A 23 -6.28 -7.54 4.17
C VAL A 23 -5.55 -7.81 5.48
N ALA A 24 -4.42 -8.51 5.39
CA ALA A 24 -3.59 -8.83 6.54
C ALA A 24 -2.14 -8.42 6.31
N THR A 25 -1.51 -7.90 7.36
CA THR A 25 -0.05 -7.75 7.43
C THR A 25 0.52 -8.76 8.44
N PHE A 26 1.81 -9.05 8.31
CA PHE A 26 2.55 -9.94 9.21
C PHE A 26 3.87 -9.28 9.61
N ARG A 27 4.19 -9.28 10.91
CA ARG A 27 5.42 -8.67 11.44
C ARG A 27 6.68 -9.30 10.85
N LYS A 28 6.62 -10.61 10.57
CA LYS A 28 7.65 -11.37 9.86
C LYS A 28 7.00 -12.08 8.68
N PRO A 29 6.95 -11.47 7.49
CA PRO A 29 6.29 -12.05 6.32
C PRO A 29 6.99 -13.34 5.84
N ASP A 30 8.26 -13.54 6.17
CA ASP A 30 9.03 -14.75 5.81
C ASP A 30 8.99 -15.85 6.90
N ALA A 31 8.15 -15.69 7.93
CA ALA A 31 8.05 -16.70 8.98
C ALA A 31 7.29 -17.94 8.48
N VAL A 32 7.84 -19.13 8.75
CA VAL A 32 7.18 -20.43 8.51
C VAL A 32 5.81 -20.52 9.22
N ILE A 33 5.64 -19.77 10.30
CA ILE A 33 4.35 -19.60 10.98
C ILE A 33 4.04 -18.10 11.05
N PHE A 34 2.98 -17.70 10.37
CA PHE A 34 2.43 -16.36 10.37
C PHE A 34 1.79 -16.02 11.73
N LYS A 35 2.61 -15.69 12.73
CA LYS A 35 2.16 -15.22 14.04
C LYS A 35 1.93 -13.70 14.01
N GLN A 36 1.07 -13.20 14.91
CA GLN A 36 0.79 -11.77 15.09
C GLN A 36 0.22 -11.10 13.81
N ARG A 37 -0.86 -11.68 13.30
CA ARG A 37 -1.61 -11.17 12.16
C ARG A 37 -2.37 -9.92 12.56
N GLN A 38 -2.10 -8.80 11.90
CA GLN A 38 -2.94 -7.61 11.97
C GLN A 38 -3.86 -7.59 10.75
N THR A 39 -5.14 -7.31 10.95
CA THR A 39 -6.15 -7.38 9.88
C THR A 39 -7.02 -6.13 9.84
N SER A 40 -7.48 -5.80 8.64
CA SER A 40 -8.55 -4.84 8.40
C SER A 40 -9.48 -5.41 7.33
N THR A 41 -10.77 -5.20 7.49
CA THR A 41 -11.76 -5.37 6.42
C THR A 41 -11.47 -4.35 5.31
N VAL A 42 -12.00 -4.64 4.11
CA VAL A 42 -11.90 -3.73 2.97
C VAL A 42 -13.26 -3.38 2.39
N SER A 43 -13.41 -2.12 2.02
CA SER A 43 -14.46 -1.60 1.15
C SER A 43 -13.97 -1.56 -0.29
N ALA A 44 -14.91 -1.55 -1.24
CA ALA A 44 -14.64 -1.55 -2.66
C ALA A 44 -15.29 -0.36 -3.35
N TRP A 45 -14.56 0.25 -4.27
CA TRP A 45 -15.09 1.19 -5.25
C TRP A 45 -15.15 0.50 -6.60
N VAL A 46 -16.31 0.53 -7.24
CA VAL A 46 -16.55 -0.18 -8.50
C VAL A 46 -16.92 0.80 -9.59
N CYS A 47 -16.13 0.81 -10.67
CA CYS A 47 -16.50 1.52 -11.89
C CYS A 47 -17.69 0.82 -12.55
N GLN A 48 -18.81 1.51 -12.69
CA GLN A 48 -20.02 0.93 -13.25
C GLN A 48 -19.90 0.62 -14.75
N GLU A 49 -19.05 1.37 -15.46
CA GLU A 49 -18.91 1.25 -16.92
C GLU A 49 -18.03 0.06 -17.33
N CYS A 50 -16.94 -0.19 -16.60
CA CYS A 50 -15.94 -1.22 -16.98
C CYS A 50 -15.71 -2.30 -15.92
N GLY A 51 -16.30 -2.18 -14.73
CA GLY A 51 -16.17 -3.16 -13.65
C GLY A 51 -14.82 -3.16 -12.95
N TYR A 52 -13.95 -2.16 -13.17
CA TYR A 52 -12.72 -2.00 -12.38
C TYR A 52 -13.06 -1.87 -10.90
N VAL A 53 -12.35 -2.63 -10.05
CA VAL A 53 -12.53 -2.64 -8.59
C VAL A 53 -11.26 -2.16 -7.92
N GLU A 54 -11.39 -1.16 -7.06
CA GLU A 54 -10.33 -0.69 -6.17
C GLU A 54 -10.74 -0.98 -4.73
N LEU A 55 -9.80 -1.49 -3.92
CA LEU A 55 -10.05 -1.90 -2.53
C LEU A 55 -9.38 -0.94 -1.56
N TYR A 56 -10.10 -0.59 -0.49
CA TYR A 56 -9.68 0.34 0.54
C TYR A 56 -9.77 -0.34 1.90
N ALA A 57 -8.70 -0.31 2.70
CA ALA A 57 -8.75 -0.81 4.07
C ALA A 57 -9.59 0.12 4.95
N ASP A 58 -10.55 -0.43 5.69
CA ASP A 58 -11.45 0.36 6.53
C ASP A 58 -10.77 0.89 7.78
N SER A 59 -9.73 0.20 8.26
CA SER A 59 -8.93 0.57 9.42
C SER A 59 -7.43 0.46 9.12
N PRO A 60 -6.87 1.31 8.24
CA PRO A 60 -5.47 1.16 7.79
C PRO A 60 -4.46 1.32 8.93
N ALA A 61 -4.81 2.05 9.99
CA ALA A 61 -3.96 2.22 11.17
C ALA A 61 -3.74 0.92 11.95
N SER A 62 -4.69 -0.03 11.92
CA SER A 62 -4.53 -1.33 12.59
C SER A 62 -3.50 -2.23 11.91
N LEU A 63 -3.19 -1.96 10.64
CA LEU A 63 -2.23 -2.73 9.85
C LEU A 63 -0.77 -2.36 10.14
N ASN A 64 -0.53 -1.29 10.91
CA ASN A 64 0.81 -0.79 11.24
C ASN A 64 1.33 -1.38 12.56
N TYR A 65 2.46 -2.09 12.48
CA TYR A 65 3.11 -2.73 13.64
C TYR A 65 3.80 -1.78 14.61
N LEU A 66 3.95 -0.50 14.26
CA LEU A 66 4.63 0.47 15.13
C LEU A 66 3.77 0.96 16.30
N ASN A 67 2.47 0.62 16.33
CA ASN A 67 1.52 1.09 17.35
C ASN A 67 1.20 0.02 18.42
N ASP A 68 1.84 -1.16 18.35
CA ASP A 68 1.66 -2.23 19.35
C ASP A 68 2.64 -1.99 20.52
N ASP A 69 2.19 -1.29 21.57
CA ASP A 69 2.93 -1.05 22.84
C ASP A 69 3.06 -2.34 23.68
N SER A 70 3.53 -3.44 23.09
CA SER A 70 3.84 -4.66 23.85
C SER A 70 5.30 -4.59 24.36
N PRO A 71 5.54 -4.49 25.67
CA PRO A 71 6.88 -4.24 26.24
C PRO A 71 7.82 -5.46 26.20
N ASN A 72 7.53 -6.47 25.39
CA ASN A 72 8.35 -7.67 25.28
C ASN A 72 8.54 -8.05 23.82
N THR A 73 9.56 -7.47 23.17
CA THR A 73 10.45 -8.13 22.19
C THR A 73 11.47 -7.08 21.75
N ALA A 74 12.75 -7.30 22.10
CA ALA A 74 13.86 -6.56 21.53
C ALA A 74 13.71 -6.45 20.01
N ALA A 75 13.74 -5.22 19.49
CA ALA A 75 13.71 -4.99 18.05
C ALA A 75 14.88 -5.74 17.41
N PRO A 76 14.67 -6.60 16.38
CA PRO A 76 15.78 -6.92 15.50
C PRO A 76 16.19 -5.63 14.77
N PRO A 77 17.51 -5.38 14.61
CA PRO A 77 17.95 -4.37 13.65
C PRO A 77 17.49 -4.82 12.26
N ASP A 78 17.32 -3.86 11.36
CA ASP A 78 17.05 -4.07 9.92
C ASP A 78 15.56 -3.99 9.55
N PHE A 79 15.01 -2.81 9.81
CA PHE A 79 13.81 -2.29 9.18
C PHE A 79 14.15 -1.76 7.77
N PHE A 80 13.77 -2.53 6.74
CA PHE A 80 13.37 -2.05 5.41
C PHE A 80 14.29 -1.05 4.66
N GLU A 81 15.50 -1.46 4.28
CA GLU A 81 16.07 -0.96 3.02
C GLU A 81 15.57 -1.85 1.88
N ARG A 82 14.45 -1.47 1.24
CA ARG A 82 14.16 -1.98 -0.10
C ARG A 82 15.37 -1.64 -0.99
N PRO A 83 16.04 -2.61 -1.63
CA PRO A 83 17.04 -2.26 -2.62
C PRO A 83 16.33 -1.55 -3.76
N ARG A 84 16.57 -0.23 -3.90
CA ARG A 84 16.13 0.55 -5.07
C ARG A 84 16.53 -0.21 -6.33
N SER A 85 15.55 -0.46 -7.19
CA SER A 85 15.78 -1.14 -8.46
C SER A 85 16.80 -0.33 -9.27
N LYS A 86 17.64 -1.00 -10.08
CA LYS A 86 18.67 -0.31 -10.89
C LYS A 86 18.09 0.81 -11.75
N HIS A 87 16.82 0.70 -12.16
CA HIS A 87 16.14 1.69 -12.99
C HIS A 87 15.88 3.02 -12.26
N GLU A 88 15.65 3.00 -10.93
CA GLU A 88 15.42 4.23 -10.14
C GLU A 88 16.72 5.01 -9.84
N ARG A 89 17.89 4.36 -9.91
CA ARG A 89 19.18 5.01 -9.66
C ARG A 89 19.62 5.94 -10.80
N GLU A 90 19.14 5.70 -12.01
CA GLU A 90 19.50 6.47 -13.20
C GLU A 90 18.71 7.79 -13.27
N ILE A 91 17.48 7.80 -12.75
CA ILE A 91 16.62 9.00 -12.68
C ILE A 91 17.13 10.00 -11.63
N ALA A 92 17.70 9.51 -10.52
CA ALA A 92 18.19 10.37 -9.44
C ALA A 92 19.53 11.08 -9.74
N ASN A 93 20.33 10.59 -10.68
CA ASN A 93 21.65 11.15 -11.02
C ASN A 93 21.65 12.13 -12.20
N THR A 94 20.48 12.44 -12.77
CA THR A 94 20.36 13.38 -13.91
C THR A 94 19.80 14.75 -13.47
N GLY A 95 19.78 15.01 -12.16
CA GLY A 95 19.15 16.21 -11.57
C GLY A 95 20.09 17.37 -11.22
N ASP A 96 21.37 17.34 -11.57
CA ASP A 96 22.32 18.40 -11.15
C ASP A 96 23.35 18.78 -12.23
N ARG A 97 22.83 19.24 -13.39
CA ARG A 97 23.58 20.18 -14.24
C ARG A 97 22.64 21.32 -14.65
N GLY A 98 22.76 22.42 -13.92
CA GLY A 98 22.02 23.65 -14.20
C GLY A 98 22.16 24.10 -15.65
N VAL A 99 21.02 24.34 -16.28
CA VAL A 99 20.93 25.17 -17.47
C VAL A 99 20.12 26.40 -17.11
N ARG A 100 20.83 27.54 -16.98
CA ARG A 100 20.24 28.88 -16.93
C ARG A 100 19.42 29.09 -18.21
N LEU A 101 18.09 29.01 -18.11
CA LEU A 101 17.19 29.59 -19.10
C LEU A 101 17.09 31.09 -18.83
N THR A 102 18.03 31.86 -19.38
CA THR A 102 17.87 33.31 -19.48
C THR A 102 16.76 33.61 -20.48
N SER A 103 15.66 34.14 -19.96
CA SER A 103 14.63 34.85 -20.72
C SER A 103 15.27 35.85 -21.69
N ARG A 104 14.95 35.73 -22.99
CA ARG A 104 15.03 36.85 -23.95
C ARG A 104 13.75 36.91 -24.75
N ARG A 105 12.98 37.97 -24.48
CA ARG A 105 11.95 38.52 -25.36
C ARG A 105 12.60 39.09 -26.63
N LYS A 106 11.93 38.89 -27.76
CA LYS A 106 11.87 39.70 -29.00
C LYS A 106 10.46 39.39 -29.57
N LEU A 107 9.49 40.28 -29.78
CA LEU A 107 9.48 41.62 -30.41
C LEU A 107 10.43 41.58 -31.62
N ASP A 108 9.97 41.24 -32.82
CA ASP A 108 8.80 41.77 -33.54
C ASP A 108 8.07 40.71 -34.39
#